data_AF-A0A2I0WPN4-F1
#
_entry.id   AF-A0A2I0WPN4-F1
#
_cell.length_a   1.000
_cell.length_b   1.000
_cell.length_c   1.000
_cell.angle_alpha   90.00
_cell.angle_beta   90.00
_cell.angle_gamma   90.00
#
_symmetry.space_group_name_H-M   'P 1'
#
loop_
_entity.id
_entity.type
_entity.pdbx_description
1 polymer ?
#
loop_
_entity_poly.entity_id
_entity_poly.type
_entity_poly.pdbx_seq_one_letter_code
_entity_poly.pdbx_strand_id
1 'polypeptide(L)'
;MAIRCFTLPLSPNATYQRVPISRSKVSFPTINHCWFAGEGMNRKAQLLKKVKVSAERELLVGEADSAASAEDVGIISIHHVGILCENLEKSLDFYQSLLGLKINEARPHDKLPYRGAWLWVGDEMIHLMELPNPDPLTGRPEHGGRDRHSCIAIRNVSKLKERFDKAGIKYTLSRSGRPAIFTRDPDGNALEFTQID
;
A
#
# COMPACT_ATOMS: atom_id res chain seq x y z
N MET A 1 14.40 39.66 26.92
CA MET A 1 15.51 38.77 26.52
C MET A 1 15.21 38.23 25.14
N ALA A 2 15.87 38.75 24.10
CA ALA A 2 15.69 38.33 22.71
C ALA A 2 16.86 37.42 22.30
N ILE A 3 16.57 36.20 21.89
CA ILE A 3 17.57 35.22 21.45
C ILE A 3 17.87 35.49 19.98
N ARG A 4 19.13 35.86 19.68
CA ARG A 4 19.67 36.07 18.34
C ARG A 4 19.78 34.73 17.61
N CYS A 5 19.13 34.63 16.46
CA CYS A 5 19.30 33.53 15.51
C CYS A 5 20.57 33.78 14.69
N PHE A 6 21.57 32.91 14.79
CA PHE A 6 22.76 32.93 13.94
C PHE A 6 22.48 32.09 12.68
N THR A 7 22.43 32.73 11.53
CA THR A 7 22.45 32.09 10.21
C THR A 7 23.90 31.82 9.82
N LEU A 8 24.24 30.56 9.52
CA LEU A 8 25.50 30.20 8.86
C LEU A 8 25.32 30.30 7.34
N PRO A 9 26.30 30.79 6.57
CA PRO A 9 26.18 30.91 5.13
C PRO A 9 26.39 29.55 4.44
N LEU A 10 25.52 29.26 3.47
CA LEU A 10 25.66 28.14 2.54
C LEU A 10 26.83 28.40 1.59
N SER A 11 27.75 27.45 1.49
CA SER A 11 28.87 27.46 0.54
C SER A 11 28.38 27.04 -0.86
N PRO A 12 28.66 27.81 -1.93
CA PRO A 12 28.32 27.42 -3.29
C PRO A 12 29.56 26.75 -3.92
N ASN A 13 29.48 25.44 -4.16
CA ASN A 13 30.11 24.72 -5.30
C ASN A 13 30.23 23.22 -4.98
N ALA A 14 29.22 22.45 -5.39
CA ALA A 14 29.36 21.02 -5.60
C ALA A 14 29.16 20.74 -7.10
N THR A 15 30.26 20.56 -7.81
CA THR A 15 30.31 20.16 -9.22
C THR A 15 29.89 18.70 -9.36
N TYR A 16 28.70 18.47 -9.95
CA TYR A 16 28.23 17.14 -10.33
C TYR A 16 28.93 16.67 -11.62
N GLN A 17 29.78 15.65 -11.53
CA GLN A 17 30.30 14.94 -12.71
C GLN A 17 29.31 13.84 -13.13
N ARG A 18 28.87 13.87 -14.40
CA ARG A 18 28.08 12.81 -15.02
C ARG A 18 28.99 11.65 -15.43
N VAL A 19 28.72 10.45 -14.93
CA VAL A 19 29.33 9.20 -15.40
C VAL A 19 28.50 8.65 -16.58
N PRO A 20 29.11 8.27 -17.71
CA PRO A 20 28.39 7.69 -18.83
C PRO A 20 28.04 6.21 -18.59
N ILE A 21 26.78 5.85 -18.81
CA ILE A 21 26.29 4.47 -18.75
C ILE A 21 26.52 3.81 -20.12
N SER A 22 27.36 2.77 -20.13
CA SER A 22 27.59 1.88 -21.28
C SER A 22 26.38 0.96 -21.49
N ARG A 23 25.81 0.96 -22.70
CA ARG A 23 24.73 0.03 -23.11
C ARG A 23 25.35 -1.22 -23.74
N SER A 24 25.37 -2.34 -23.02
CA SER A 24 25.63 -3.66 -23.61
C SER A 24 24.33 -4.27 -24.14
N LYS A 25 24.30 -4.59 -25.44
CA LYS A 25 23.21 -5.36 -26.08
C LYS A 25 23.36 -6.83 -25.70
N VAL A 26 22.32 -7.43 -25.13
CA VAL A 26 22.21 -8.88 -24.93
C VAL A 26 21.27 -9.44 -25.99
N SER A 27 21.75 -10.39 -26.78
CA SER A 27 21.01 -11.14 -27.79
C SER A 27 20.51 -12.46 -27.22
N PHE A 28 19.23 -12.77 -27.39
CA PHE A 28 18.65 -14.08 -27.07
C PHE A 28 18.61 -14.97 -28.32
N PRO A 29 18.92 -16.28 -28.21
CA PRO A 29 18.78 -17.21 -29.33
C PRO A 29 17.33 -17.68 -29.50
N THR A 30 16.93 -17.81 -30.76
CA THR A 30 15.66 -18.37 -31.24
C THR A 30 15.68 -19.90 -31.15
N ILE A 31 14.58 -20.50 -30.71
CA ILE A 31 14.35 -21.95 -30.81
C ILE A 31 13.24 -22.19 -31.83
N ASN A 32 13.55 -22.99 -32.84
CA ASN A 32 12.62 -23.55 -33.83
C ASN A 32 12.26 -24.99 -33.47
N HIS A 33 11.07 -25.40 -33.94
CA HIS A 33 10.50 -26.74 -34.19
C HIS A 33 9.16 -26.93 -33.46
N CYS A 34 8.18 -27.66 -33.97
CA CYS A 34 7.78 -28.12 -35.30
C CYS A 34 6.35 -28.66 -35.12
N TRP A 35 5.63 -28.74 -36.23
CA TRP A 35 4.24 -29.13 -36.39
C TRP A 35 3.87 -30.54 -35.89
N PHE A 36 2.62 -30.70 -35.43
CA PHE A 36 1.79 -31.87 -35.77
C PHE A 36 0.35 -31.42 -36.05
N ALA A 37 -0.16 -31.88 -37.20
CA ALA A 37 -1.49 -31.62 -37.73
C ALA A 37 -2.51 -32.64 -37.23
N GLY A 38 -3.79 -32.25 -37.24
CA GLY A 38 -4.93 -33.15 -37.07
C GLY A 38 -6.21 -32.49 -37.62
N GLU A 39 -6.61 -32.90 -38.82
CA GLU A 39 -7.82 -32.51 -39.54
C GLU A 39 -9.10 -33.16 -38.98
N GLY A 40 -10.26 -32.54 -39.21
CA GLY A 40 -11.57 -33.19 -39.05
C GLY A 40 -12.76 -32.24 -39.24
N MET A 41 -13.53 -32.44 -40.29
CA MET A 41 -14.40 -31.46 -40.95
C MET A 41 -15.92 -31.78 -40.81
N ASN A 42 -16.73 -30.71 -40.83
CA ASN A 42 -18.10 -30.56 -41.42
C ASN A 42 -19.42 -30.99 -40.70
N ARG A 43 -20.20 -29.95 -40.38
CA ARG A 43 -21.62 -29.63 -40.70
C ARG A 43 -22.74 -30.68 -40.56
N LYS A 44 -23.79 -30.29 -39.82
CA LYS A 44 -25.16 -30.06 -40.34
C LYS A 44 -26.04 -29.27 -39.35
N ALA A 45 -26.97 -28.51 -39.91
CA ALA A 45 -27.77 -27.47 -39.28
C ALA A 45 -29.16 -27.95 -38.81
N GLN A 46 -29.77 -27.08 -37.97
CA GLN A 46 -31.21 -26.83 -37.76
C GLN A 46 -32.06 -27.85 -36.97
N LEU A 47 -32.58 -27.42 -35.79
CA LEU A 47 -33.97 -26.94 -35.65
C LEU A 47 -34.26 -26.25 -34.29
N LEU A 48 -34.66 -24.98 -34.40
CA LEU A 48 -35.47 -24.09 -33.55
C LEU A 48 -35.94 -24.54 -32.15
N LYS A 49 -35.57 -23.74 -31.14
CA LYS A 49 -36.52 -23.26 -30.11
C LYS A 49 -36.37 -21.75 -29.93
N LYS A 50 -37.42 -21.03 -30.31
CA LYS A 50 -37.62 -19.59 -30.03
C LYS A 50 -37.75 -19.40 -28.53
N VAL A 51 -36.82 -18.67 -27.92
CA VAL A 51 -37.10 -17.90 -26.70
C VAL A 51 -36.57 -16.50 -26.96
N LYS A 52 -37.50 -15.57 -27.16
CA LYS A 52 -37.22 -14.15 -27.36
C LYS A 52 -37.27 -13.48 -25.99
N VAL A 53 -36.13 -13.40 -25.30
CA VAL A 53 -35.90 -12.41 -24.24
C VAL A 53 -34.39 -12.15 -24.16
N SER A 54 -33.94 -11.03 -24.69
CA SER A 54 -32.90 -10.24 -24.03
C SER A 54 -33.05 -8.82 -24.52
N ALA A 55 -33.53 -7.95 -23.63
CA ALA A 55 -33.36 -6.53 -23.79
C ALA A 55 -31.85 -6.29 -23.90
N GLU A 56 -31.41 -5.78 -25.04
CA GLU A 56 -30.12 -5.14 -25.16
C GLU A 56 -30.16 -3.93 -24.23
N ARG A 57 -29.60 -4.10 -23.03
CA ARG A 57 -29.21 -2.97 -22.19
C ARG A 57 -27.82 -2.62 -22.65
N GLU A 58 -27.75 -1.88 -23.74
CA GLU A 58 -26.56 -1.16 -24.16
C GLU A 58 -26.15 -0.32 -22.94
N LEU A 59 -25.11 -0.80 -22.25
CA LEU A 59 -24.49 -0.10 -21.15
C LEU A 59 -23.79 1.08 -21.79
N LEU A 60 -24.50 2.19 -21.93
CA LEU A 60 -23.90 3.49 -22.10
C LEU A 60 -23.02 3.70 -20.86
N VAL A 61 -21.75 3.32 -20.99
CA VAL A 61 -20.68 3.85 -20.16
C VAL A 61 -20.72 5.33 -20.45
N GLY A 62 -21.35 6.08 -19.57
CA GLY A 62 -21.20 7.53 -19.57
C GLY A 62 -19.73 7.79 -19.36
N GLU A 63 -19.04 8.18 -20.44
CA GLU A 63 -17.80 8.95 -20.33
C GLU A 63 -18.16 10.21 -19.56
N ALA A 64 -17.95 10.17 -18.24
CA ALA A 64 -17.72 11.37 -17.49
C ALA A 64 -16.29 11.85 -17.79
N ASP A 65 -16.04 12.17 -19.06
CA ASP A 65 -14.97 13.11 -19.41
C ASP A 65 -15.49 14.51 -19.07
N SER A 66 -15.59 14.79 -17.77
CA SER A 66 -15.57 16.16 -17.32
C SER A 66 -14.16 16.64 -17.55
N ALA A 67 -13.99 17.52 -18.54
CA ALA A 67 -12.75 18.20 -18.87
C ALA A 67 -12.05 18.67 -17.58
N ALA A 68 -11.10 17.87 -17.10
CA ALA A 68 -10.16 18.28 -16.08
C ALA A 68 -9.44 19.49 -16.69
N SER A 69 -9.55 20.64 -16.02
CA SER A 69 -8.82 21.83 -16.45
C SER A 69 -7.33 21.49 -16.46
N ALA A 70 -6.56 22.11 -17.35
CA ALA A 70 -5.11 21.87 -17.48
C ALA A 70 -4.30 22.15 -16.19
N GLU A 71 -4.95 22.61 -15.12
CA GLU A 71 -4.42 22.92 -13.80
C GLU A 71 -4.88 21.93 -12.71
N ASP A 72 -5.75 20.96 -13.03
CA ASP A 72 -6.22 19.96 -12.08
C ASP A 72 -5.21 18.82 -11.94
N VAL A 73 -4.71 18.62 -10.71
CA VAL A 73 -3.76 17.56 -10.36
C VAL A 73 -4.44 16.17 -10.36
N GLY A 74 -5.79 16.10 -10.34
CA GLY A 74 -6.52 14.84 -10.44
C GLY A 74 -6.33 13.93 -9.22
N ILE A 75 -6.39 14.50 -8.01
CA ILE A 75 -6.21 13.75 -6.76
C ILE A 75 -7.42 12.82 -6.53
N ILE A 76 -7.17 11.50 -6.38
CA ILE A 76 -8.23 10.47 -6.23
C ILE A 76 -8.39 10.03 -4.76
N SER A 77 -7.36 9.41 -4.19
CA SER A 77 -7.38 8.88 -2.82
C SER A 77 -5.96 8.74 -2.26
N ILE A 78 -5.84 8.36 -0.99
CA ILE A 78 -4.56 7.93 -0.41
C ILE A 78 -4.29 6.51 -0.88
N HIS A 79 -3.39 6.33 -1.84
CA HIS A 79 -3.09 5.00 -2.39
C HIS A 79 -2.42 4.04 -1.37
N HIS A 80 -1.54 4.55 -0.51
CA HIS A 80 -0.85 3.71 0.50
C HIS A 80 -0.17 4.56 1.58
N VAL A 81 0.19 3.88 2.67
CA VAL A 81 1.09 4.39 3.71
C VAL A 81 2.39 3.60 3.68
N GLY A 82 3.53 4.31 3.60
CA GLY A 82 4.85 3.72 3.79
C GLY A 82 5.24 3.67 5.27
N ILE A 83 5.73 2.53 5.72
CA ILE A 83 6.19 2.30 7.10
C ILE A 83 7.59 1.69 7.06
N LEU A 84 8.51 2.34 7.75
CA LEU A 84 9.88 1.84 7.92
C LEU A 84 9.93 0.88 9.10
N CYS A 85 10.68 -0.21 8.92
CA CYS A 85 10.94 -1.19 9.97
C CYS A 85 12.41 -1.59 10.00
N GLU A 86 12.91 -1.94 11.18
CA GLU A 86 14.26 -2.48 11.37
C GLU A 86 14.33 -3.97 11.02
N ASN A 87 13.22 -4.70 11.20
CA ASN A 87 13.15 -6.13 10.96
C ASN A 87 11.79 -6.55 10.39
N LEU A 88 11.79 -7.00 9.13
CA LEU A 88 10.57 -7.35 8.40
C LEU A 88 9.78 -8.47 9.09
N GLU A 89 10.45 -9.49 9.63
CA GLU A 89 9.77 -10.61 10.29
C GLU A 89 8.96 -10.15 11.51
N LYS A 90 9.55 -9.32 12.38
CA LYS A 90 8.84 -8.74 13.54
C LYS A 90 7.67 -7.88 13.11
N SER A 91 7.84 -7.08 12.05
CA SER A 91 6.74 -6.29 11.50
C SER A 91 5.65 -7.19 10.93
N LEU A 92 5.98 -8.25 10.21
CA LEU A 92 4.99 -9.20 9.69
C LEU A 92 4.25 -9.93 10.82
N ASP A 93 4.92 -10.28 11.92
CA ASP A 93 4.24 -10.84 13.10
C ASP A 93 3.23 -9.85 13.69
N PHE A 94 3.55 -8.55 13.71
CA PHE A 94 2.61 -7.53 14.16
C PHE A 94 1.47 -7.31 13.15
N TYR A 95 1.77 -7.04 11.87
CA TYR A 95 0.77 -6.65 10.89
C TYR A 95 -0.03 -7.82 10.31
N GLN A 96 0.59 -8.97 10.03
CA GLN A 96 -0.14 -10.15 9.57
C GLN A 96 -0.67 -10.97 10.73
N SER A 97 0.18 -11.40 11.65
CA SER A 97 -0.22 -12.41 12.65
C SER A 97 -1.15 -11.81 13.71
N LEU A 98 -0.82 -10.62 14.25
CA LEU A 98 -1.63 -9.97 15.27
C LEU A 98 -2.83 -9.19 14.69
N LEU A 99 -2.60 -8.30 13.71
CA LEU A 99 -3.68 -7.49 13.12
C LEU A 99 -4.52 -8.26 12.08
N GLY A 100 -3.97 -9.31 11.47
CA GLY A 100 -4.69 -10.13 10.49
C GLY A 100 -4.64 -9.61 9.06
N LEU A 101 -3.79 -8.62 8.75
CA LEU A 101 -3.64 -8.10 7.39
C LEU A 101 -3.09 -9.18 6.45
N LYS A 102 -3.36 -9.04 5.15
CA LYS A 102 -2.96 -10.01 4.13
C LYS A 102 -1.90 -9.44 3.21
N ILE A 103 -0.95 -10.28 2.80
CA ILE A 103 0.01 -9.93 1.75
C ILE A 103 -0.73 -9.58 0.46
N ASN A 104 -0.25 -8.54 -0.20
CA ASN A 104 -0.66 -8.19 -1.55
C ASN A 104 0.20 -8.92 -2.58
N GLU A 105 -0.30 -10.06 -3.06
CA GLU A 105 0.37 -10.87 -4.09
C GLU A 105 0.52 -10.16 -5.45
N ALA A 106 -0.27 -9.10 -5.71
CA ALA A 106 -0.11 -8.30 -6.92
C ALA A 106 1.15 -7.42 -6.89
N ARG A 107 1.78 -7.25 -5.72
CA ARG A 107 3.03 -6.52 -5.49
C ARG A 107 4.06 -7.44 -4.83
N PRO A 108 4.65 -8.39 -5.60
CA PRO A 108 5.54 -9.39 -5.04
C PRO A 108 6.84 -8.76 -4.52
N HIS A 109 7.38 -9.33 -3.44
CA HIS A 109 8.52 -8.78 -2.71
C HIS A 109 9.83 -8.79 -3.53
N ASP A 110 9.95 -9.69 -4.52
CA ASP A 110 11.12 -9.82 -5.39
C ASP A 110 11.28 -8.63 -6.37
N LYS A 111 10.24 -7.81 -6.52
CA LYS A 111 10.28 -6.56 -7.29
C LYS A 111 10.72 -5.34 -6.47
N LEU A 112 10.89 -5.50 -5.16
CA LEU A 112 11.39 -4.43 -4.31
C LEU A 112 12.93 -4.39 -4.34
N PRO A 113 13.55 -3.20 -4.39
CA PRO A 113 15.01 -3.06 -4.34
C PRO A 113 15.57 -3.24 -2.91
N TYR A 114 14.75 -3.68 -1.96
CA TYR A 114 15.04 -3.91 -0.55
C TYR A 114 14.10 -4.99 0.00
N ARG A 115 14.39 -5.48 1.22
CA ARG A 115 13.45 -6.35 1.94
C ARG A 115 12.22 -5.55 2.33
N GLY A 116 11.04 -6.08 2.05
CA GLY A 116 9.78 -5.39 2.34
C GLY A 116 8.57 -6.23 1.95
N ALA A 117 7.39 -5.70 2.24
CA ALA A 117 6.12 -6.33 1.93
C ALA A 117 5.03 -5.30 1.69
N TRP A 118 4.08 -5.64 0.81
CA TRP A 118 2.84 -4.91 0.65
C TRP A 118 1.71 -5.66 1.36
N LEU A 119 0.92 -4.95 2.16
CA LEU A 119 -0.20 -5.49 2.90
C LEU A 119 -1.49 -4.77 2.52
N TRP A 120 -2.56 -5.53 2.32
CA TRP A 120 -3.88 -4.99 2.04
C TRP A 120 -4.54 -4.39 3.29
N VAL A 121 -5.16 -3.22 3.11
CA VAL A 121 -6.06 -2.56 4.05
C VAL A 121 -7.29 -2.05 3.29
N GLY A 122 -8.28 -2.91 3.12
CA GLY A 122 -9.36 -2.65 2.16
C GLY A 122 -8.79 -2.60 0.74
N ASP A 123 -9.08 -1.53 0.01
CA ASP A 123 -8.55 -1.28 -1.34
C ASP A 123 -7.18 -0.57 -1.32
N GLU A 124 -6.77 -0.04 -0.16
CA GLU A 124 -5.51 0.66 0.04
C GLU A 124 -4.45 -0.28 0.66
N MET A 125 -3.23 0.22 0.84
CA MET A 125 -2.11 -0.61 1.26
C MET A 125 -1.24 0.00 2.36
N ILE A 126 -0.60 -0.89 3.14
CA ILE A 126 0.60 -0.58 3.92
C ILE A 126 1.81 -1.15 3.16
N HIS A 127 2.83 -0.33 2.98
CA HIS A 127 4.12 -0.72 2.42
C HIS A 127 5.17 -0.78 3.52
N LEU A 128 5.50 -1.99 3.96
CA LEU A 128 6.60 -2.24 4.89
C LEU A 128 7.93 -2.22 4.14
N MET A 129 8.86 -1.40 4.59
CA MET A 129 10.18 -1.25 4.01
C MET A 129 11.24 -1.48 5.11
N GLU A 130 12.05 -2.52 4.97
CA GLU A 130 13.17 -2.78 5.87
C GLU A 130 14.35 -1.89 5.45
N LEU A 131 14.34 -0.67 5.98
CA LEU A 131 15.26 0.42 5.63
C LEU A 131 15.57 1.25 6.89
N PRO A 132 16.71 1.97 6.92
CA PRO A 132 17.06 2.83 8.06
C PRO A 132 15.95 3.83 8.39
N ASN A 133 15.47 3.82 9.64
CA ASN A 133 14.48 4.77 10.12
C ASN A 133 15.16 6.07 10.60
N PRO A 134 14.91 7.23 9.97
CA PRO A 134 15.48 8.50 10.41
C PRO A 134 14.75 9.10 11.62
N ASP A 135 13.55 8.62 11.96
CA ASP A 135 12.74 9.17 13.04
C ASP A 135 13.22 8.65 14.41
N PRO A 136 13.20 9.50 15.46
CA PRO A 136 13.58 9.08 16.80
C PRO A 136 12.53 8.14 17.42
N LEU A 137 12.99 7.03 18.01
CA LEU A 137 12.14 6.09 18.75
C LEU A 137 11.77 6.58 20.15
N THR A 138 12.55 7.51 20.70
CA THR A 138 12.35 8.09 22.04
C THR A 138 11.83 9.51 21.98
N GLY A 139 11.17 9.98 23.05
CA GLY A 139 10.63 11.34 23.14
C GLY A 139 9.35 11.56 22.34
N ARG A 140 8.75 10.50 21.80
CA ARG A 140 7.43 10.52 21.16
C ARG A 140 6.33 10.62 22.23
N PRO A 141 5.21 11.30 21.98
CA PRO A 141 4.08 11.34 22.91
C PRO A 141 3.57 9.94 23.25
N GLU A 142 3.21 9.70 24.51
CA GLU A 142 2.64 8.41 24.92
C GLU A 142 1.37 8.06 24.14
N HIS A 143 0.47 9.04 23.98
CA HIS A 143 -0.76 8.88 23.21
C HIS A 143 -0.51 9.08 21.71
N GLY A 144 -0.69 8.02 20.91
CA GLY A 144 -0.43 8.02 19.47
C GLY A 144 -1.20 9.09 18.68
N GLY A 145 -2.40 9.49 19.13
CA GLY A 145 -3.17 10.57 18.51
C GLY A 145 -2.55 11.97 18.61
N ARG A 146 -1.48 12.14 19.41
CA ARG A 146 -0.65 13.37 19.45
C ARG A 146 0.63 13.26 18.64
N ASP A 147 0.82 12.14 17.96
CA ASP A 147 1.98 11.84 17.13
C ASP A 147 1.57 11.78 15.65
N ARG A 148 2.54 11.70 14.74
CA ARG A 148 2.31 11.29 13.35
C ARG A 148 1.82 9.84 13.37
N HIS A 149 0.65 9.58 12.79
CA HIS A 149 0.04 8.26 12.79
C HIS A 149 -0.73 8.00 11.49
N SER A 150 -0.96 6.72 11.23
CA SER A 150 -1.85 6.27 10.16
C SER A 150 -3.11 5.71 10.79
N CYS A 151 -4.27 6.16 10.30
CA CYS A 151 -5.57 5.74 10.81
C CYS A 151 -6.18 4.67 9.90
N ILE A 152 -6.56 3.54 10.52
CA ILE A 152 -7.17 2.39 9.86
C ILE A 152 -8.61 2.26 10.36
N ALA A 153 -9.55 2.23 9.41
CA ALA A 153 -10.94 1.98 9.74
C ALA A 153 -11.15 0.50 10.08
N ILE A 154 -11.83 0.21 11.19
CA ILE A 154 -12.13 -1.16 11.63
C ILE A 154 -13.60 -1.31 12.01
N ARG A 155 -14.07 -2.55 12.09
CA ARG A 155 -15.47 -2.87 12.45
C ARG A 155 -15.71 -2.98 13.95
N ASN A 156 -14.68 -3.27 14.76
CA ASN A 156 -14.87 -3.53 16.17
C ASN A 156 -13.60 -3.25 16.99
N VAL A 157 -13.58 -2.11 17.69
CA VAL A 157 -12.46 -1.73 18.57
C VAL A 157 -12.32 -2.67 19.76
N SER A 158 -13.42 -3.16 20.33
CA SER A 158 -13.38 -4.06 21.50
C SER A 158 -12.65 -5.37 21.17
N LYS A 159 -12.90 -5.97 20.00
CA LYS A 159 -12.19 -7.18 19.54
C LYS A 159 -10.70 -6.92 19.33
N LEU A 160 -10.33 -5.75 18.81
CA LEU A 160 -8.92 -5.40 18.64
C LEU A 160 -8.24 -5.19 20.00
N LYS A 161 -8.93 -4.53 20.93
CA LYS A 161 -8.48 -4.36 22.32
C LYS A 161 -8.20 -5.71 22.99
N GLU A 162 -9.13 -6.67 22.89
CA GLU A 162 -8.94 -8.03 23.44
C GLU A 162 -7.71 -8.74 22.85
N ARG A 163 -7.46 -8.57 21.54
CA ARG A 163 -6.26 -9.11 20.90
C ARG A 163 -4.98 -8.48 21.45
N PHE A 164 -4.97 -7.15 21.61
CA PHE A 164 -3.83 -6.45 22.19
C PHE A 164 -3.60 -6.85 23.65
N ASP A 165 -4.65 -6.95 24.46
CA ASP A 165 -4.58 -7.42 25.84
C ASP A 165 -3.95 -8.82 25.92
N LYS A 166 -4.40 -9.75 25.07
CA LYS A 166 -3.86 -11.12 25.01
C LYS A 166 -2.40 -11.19 24.56
N ALA A 167 -2.01 -10.31 23.64
CA ALA A 167 -0.65 -10.25 23.10
C ALA A 167 0.31 -9.38 23.95
N GLY A 168 -0.17 -8.74 25.01
CA GLY A 168 0.64 -7.83 25.84
C GLY A 168 1.04 -6.53 25.13
N ILE A 169 0.28 -6.13 24.10
CA ILE A 169 0.55 -4.92 23.33
C ILE A 169 0.02 -3.71 24.08
N LYS A 170 0.88 -2.71 24.27
CA LYS A 170 0.50 -1.44 24.91
C LYS A 170 -0.30 -0.58 23.94
N TYR A 171 -1.42 -0.06 24.41
CA TYR A 171 -2.26 0.86 23.65
C TYR A 171 -2.80 1.98 24.55
N THR A 172 -3.37 2.99 23.92
CA THR A 172 -4.18 4.01 24.57
C THR A 172 -5.54 4.10 23.87
N LEU A 173 -6.60 4.40 24.61
CA LEU A 173 -7.92 4.63 24.05
C LEU A 173 -8.09 6.11 23.67
N SER A 174 -9.03 6.38 22.77
CA SER A 174 -9.45 7.74 22.44
C SER A 174 -9.81 8.55 23.68
N ARG A 175 -9.31 9.78 23.75
CA ARG A 175 -9.67 10.75 24.81
C ARG A 175 -10.95 11.54 24.49
N SER A 176 -11.49 11.42 23.28
CA SER A 176 -12.72 12.12 22.86
C SER A 176 -13.99 11.32 23.11
N GLY A 177 -13.89 10.06 23.56
CA GLY A 177 -15.02 9.14 23.70
C GLY A 177 -15.43 8.41 22.41
N ARG A 178 -14.85 8.76 21.26
CA ARG A 178 -15.04 7.98 20.02
C ARG A 178 -14.48 6.57 20.18
N PRO A 179 -15.08 5.54 19.55
CA PRO A 179 -14.52 4.20 19.51
C PRO A 179 -13.26 4.18 18.65
N ALA A 180 -12.13 4.50 19.26
CA ALA A 180 -10.81 4.42 18.64
C ALA A 180 -9.74 3.98 19.65
N ILE A 181 -8.74 3.26 19.13
CA ILE A 181 -7.63 2.70 19.90
C ILE A 181 -6.31 3.01 19.16
N PHE A 182 -5.27 3.32 19.92
CA PHE A 182 -3.97 3.72 19.41
C PHE A 182 -2.89 2.79 19.96
N THR A 183 -2.02 2.27 19.11
CA THR A 183 -0.87 1.46 19.50
C THR A 183 0.36 1.91 18.73
N ARG A 184 1.52 1.40 19.11
CA ARG A 184 2.73 1.47 18.28
C ARG A 184 3.06 0.08 17.75
N ASP A 185 3.61 0.03 16.53
CA ASP A 185 4.22 -1.18 15.99
C ASP A 185 5.60 -1.43 16.67
N PRO A 186 6.33 -2.51 16.32
CA PRO A 186 7.63 -2.82 16.91
C PRO A 186 8.68 -1.71 16.77
N ASP A 187 8.56 -0.88 15.75
CA ASP A 187 9.48 0.21 15.39
C ASP A 187 8.96 1.59 15.86
N GLY A 188 7.93 1.61 16.70
CA GLY A 188 7.42 2.84 17.29
C GLY A 188 6.50 3.67 16.39
N ASN A 189 6.15 3.21 15.19
CA ASN A 189 5.20 3.88 14.30
C ASN A 189 3.81 3.89 14.96
N ALA A 190 3.21 5.07 15.12
CA ALA A 190 1.89 5.17 15.74
C ALA A 190 0.79 4.77 14.75
N LEU A 191 -0.12 3.92 15.20
CA LEU A 191 -1.30 3.47 14.45
C LEU A 191 -2.55 3.85 15.23
N GLU A 192 -3.50 4.46 14.54
CA GLU A 192 -4.87 4.68 15.01
C GLU A 192 -5.79 3.65 14.36
N PHE A 193 -6.70 3.08 15.15
CA PHE A 193 -7.79 2.26 14.63
C PHE A 193 -9.11 2.87 15.08
N THR A 194 -9.89 3.38 14.13
CA THR A 194 -11.18 4.01 14.39
C THR A 194 -12.30 3.10 13.91
N GLN A 195 -13.28 2.85 14.79
CA GLN A 195 -14.46 2.07 14.40
C GLN A 195 -15.34 2.88 13.47
N ILE A 196 -15.75 2.28 12.36
CA ILE A 196 -16.76 2.80 11.45
C ILE A 196 -17.93 1.82 11.36
N ASP A 197 -19.14 2.36 11.27
CA ASP A 197 -20.37 1.59 11.17
C ASP A 197 -20.58 1.01 9.75
#